data_AF-A0A0F9T5Q3-F1
#
_entry.id   AF-A0A0F9T5Q3-F1
#
_cell.length_a   1.000
_cell.length_b   1.000
_cell.length_c   1.000
_cell.angle_alpha   90.00
_cell.angle_beta   90.00
_cell.angle_gamma   90.00
#
_symmetry.space_group_name_H-M   'P 1'
#
loop_
_entity.id
_entity.type
_entity.pdbx_description
1 polymer ?
#
loop_
_entity_poly.entity_id
_entity_poly.type
_entity_poly.pdbx_seq_one_letter_code
_entity_poly.pdbx_strand_id
1 'polypeptide(L)'
;MTKIERPDVVHGATYTLRWNEGVNDELYYLTINDIIFEGKRHPFEMFLTSKNVTHYAWEVGLSRMVSAVFRRGESVAFVAYELQEVFDPRGAQHVDGEEYKSLLAFIGKTLERHMLDIGYIEAEPEPEKFWLREPPGKPPTPTVEITKTPYDKATLDAIKAKEASGDYLARQHKEDIEDFDVRF
;
A
#
# COMPACT_ATOMS: atom_id res chain seq x y z
N MET A 1 -1.95 23.84 -3.30
CA MET A 1 -1.40 22.95 -2.26
C MET A 1 -0.09 23.53 -1.77
N THR A 2 -0.02 23.90 -0.50
CA THR A 2 1.22 24.31 0.16
C THR A 2 1.99 23.03 0.50
N LYS A 3 3.10 22.79 -0.22
CA LYS A 3 4.01 21.68 0.08
C LYS A 3 4.73 21.98 1.39
N ILE A 4 4.83 21.00 2.28
CA ILE A 4 5.59 21.19 3.52
C ILE A 4 7.08 21.03 3.20
N GLU A 5 7.88 22.05 3.55
CA GLU A 5 9.32 22.01 3.39
C GLU A 5 9.98 21.15 4.48
N ARG A 6 11.01 20.41 4.07
CA ARG A 6 11.74 19.51 4.97
C ARG A 6 12.71 20.33 5.84
N PRO A 7 12.63 20.26 7.18
CA PRO A 7 13.64 20.86 8.06
C PRO A 7 14.99 20.14 7.97
N ASP A 8 16.06 20.80 8.44
CA ASP A 8 17.40 20.21 8.50
C ASP A 8 17.44 18.99 9.44
N VAL A 9 16.74 19.08 10.57
CA VAL A 9 16.65 18.03 11.58
C VAL A 9 15.18 17.64 11.75
N VAL A 10 14.92 16.34 11.72
CA VAL A 10 13.61 15.75 11.99
C VAL A 10 13.72 14.80 13.17
N HIS A 11 12.67 14.73 13.97
CA HIS A 11 12.54 13.74 15.04
C HIS A 11 11.78 12.53 14.52
N GLY A 12 11.92 11.37 15.17
CA GLY A 12 11.22 10.18 14.75
C GLY A 12 11.41 9.00 15.70
N ALA A 13 10.74 7.91 15.37
CA ALA A 13 10.81 6.64 16.07
C ALA A 13 11.07 5.51 15.09
N THR A 14 11.84 4.50 15.53
CA THR A 14 12.05 3.26 14.78
C THR A 14 11.37 2.10 15.50
N TYR A 15 10.47 1.43 14.80
CA TYR A 15 9.74 0.25 15.25
C TYR A 15 10.35 -1.00 14.63
N THR A 16 10.57 -2.04 15.44
CA THR A 16 11.01 -3.35 14.95
C THR A 16 9.78 -4.22 14.73
N LEU A 17 9.58 -4.69 13.50
CA LEU A 17 8.48 -5.56 13.11
C LEU A 17 9.03 -6.97 12.90
N ARG A 18 8.55 -7.93 13.70
CA ARG A 18 8.84 -9.35 13.53
C ARG A 18 7.70 -9.97 12.73
N TRP A 19 8.03 -10.57 11.59
CA TRP A 19 7.06 -11.17 10.68
C TRP A 19 7.42 -12.63 10.40
N ASN A 20 6.40 -13.49 10.27
CA ASN A 20 6.55 -14.95 10.13
C ASN A 20 7.47 -15.58 11.20
N GLU A 21 7.30 -15.14 12.45
CA GLU A 21 8.08 -15.65 13.58
C GLU A 21 7.91 -17.17 13.71
N GLY A 22 9.01 -17.90 13.77
CA GLY A 22 9.06 -19.36 13.86
C GLY A 22 9.07 -20.11 12.51
N VAL A 23 8.82 -19.44 11.38
CA VAL A 23 8.93 -20.05 10.04
C VAL A 23 10.19 -19.57 9.32
N ASN A 24 10.36 -18.26 9.17
CA ASN A 24 11.51 -17.67 8.50
C ASN A 24 11.97 -16.32 9.08
N ASP A 25 11.54 -15.98 10.31
CA ASP A 25 11.96 -14.83 11.13
C ASP A 25 12.38 -13.60 10.33
N GLU A 26 11.42 -12.97 9.66
CA GLU A 26 11.67 -11.76 8.90
C GLU A 26 11.65 -10.54 9.83
N LEU A 27 12.73 -9.77 9.82
CA LEU A 27 12.87 -8.55 10.61
C LEU A 27 12.84 -7.31 9.71
N TYR A 28 11.88 -6.44 10.00
CA TYR A 28 11.77 -5.13 9.37
C TYR A 28 11.96 -4.02 10.39
N TYR A 29 12.54 -2.90 9.94
CA TYR A 29 12.66 -1.68 10.70
C TYR A 29 11.85 -0.59 10.01
N LEU A 30 10.80 -0.13 10.68
CA LEU A 30 9.95 0.96 10.23
C LEU A 30 10.34 2.22 10.99
N THR A 31 10.97 3.18 10.31
CA THR A 31 11.27 4.49 10.88
C THR A 31 10.25 5.50 10.39
N ILE A 32 9.60 6.20 11.32
CA ILE A 32 8.64 7.26 11.02
C ILE A 32 9.18 8.53 11.64
N ASN A 33 9.41 9.53 10.80
CA ASN A 33 9.86 10.85 11.22
C ASN A 33 8.70 11.84 11.13
N ASP A 34 8.65 12.75 12.09
CA ASP A 34 7.66 13.79 12.23
C ASP A 34 8.29 15.19 12.26
N ILE A 35 7.46 16.19 11.98
CA ILE A 35 7.81 17.61 12.03
C ILE A 35 6.77 18.39 12.81
N ILE A 36 7.15 19.57 13.28
CA ILE A 36 6.20 20.56 13.78
C ILE A 36 5.68 21.39 12.60
N PHE A 37 4.40 21.26 12.31
CA PHE A 37 3.69 22.07 11.33
C PHE A 37 2.45 22.68 11.99
N GLU A 38 2.28 24.00 11.88
CA GLU A 38 1.17 24.74 12.51
C GLU A 38 0.98 24.44 14.02
N GLY A 39 2.08 24.22 14.74
CA GLY A 39 2.07 23.95 16.18
C GLY A 39 1.68 22.52 16.57
N LYS A 40 1.48 21.61 15.60
CA LYS A 40 1.20 20.19 15.82
C LYS A 40 2.27 19.30 15.21
N ARG A 41 2.42 18.07 15.72
CA ARG A 41 3.27 17.05 15.11
C ARG A 41 2.56 16.40 13.94
N HIS A 42 3.22 16.35 12.80
CA HIS A 42 2.74 15.70 11.58
C HIS A 42 3.74 14.63 11.14
N PRO A 43 3.29 13.43 10.77
CA PRO A 43 4.17 12.46 10.13
C PRO A 43 4.66 13.04 8.79
N PHE A 44 5.94 12.88 8.51
CA PHE A 44 6.61 13.59 7.43
C PHE A 44 7.30 12.66 6.42
N GLU A 45 8.01 11.65 6.91
CA GLU A 45 8.65 10.64 6.07
C GLU A 45 8.66 9.29 6.79
N MET A 46 8.59 8.23 5.99
CA MET A 46 8.56 6.85 6.45
C MET A 46 9.61 6.04 5.67
N PHE A 47 10.40 5.28 6.41
CA PHE A 47 11.40 4.37 5.85
C PHE A 47 11.15 2.97 6.35
N LEU A 48 10.99 2.03 5.43
CA LEU A 48 10.97 0.60 5.70
C LEU A 48 12.27 0.00 5.19
N THR A 49 12.89 -0.82 6.02
CA THR A 49 14.10 -1.56 5.65
C THR A 49 14.05 -2.97 6.24
N SER A 50 14.70 -3.92 5.59
CA SER A 50 14.98 -5.24 6.18
C SER A 50 16.41 -5.70 5.89
N LYS A 51 16.78 -6.85 6.45
CA LYS A 51 18.02 -7.55 6.09
C LYS A 51 17.89 -8.35 4.79
N ASN A 52 16.68 -8.55 4.27
CA ASN A 52 16.44 -9.35 3.08
C ASN A 52 16.54 -8.47 1.83
N VAL A 53 17.65 -8.61 1.09
CA VAL A 53 17.90 -7.83 -0.12
C VAL A 53 16.87 -8.06 -1.23
N THR A 54 16.16 -9.20 -1.22
CA THR A 54 15.06 -9.49 -2.16
C THR A 54 13.89 -8.52 -2.00
N HIS A 55 13.75 -7.91 -0.82
CA HIS A 55 12.66 -6.99 -0.50
C HIS A 55 12.98 -5.53 -0.85
N TYR A 56 14.24 -5.24 -1.17
CA TYR A 56 14.75 -3.88 -1.34
C TYR A 56 13.92 -3.00 -2.28
N ALA A 57 13.53 -3.52 -3.46
CA ALA A 57 12.82 -2.72 -4.45
C ALA A 57 11.46 -2.22 -3.96
N TRP A 58 10.67 -3.09 -3.32
CA TRP A 58 9.35 -2.73 -2.82
C TRP A 58 9.44 -1.90 -1.53
N GLU A 59 10.42 -2.17 -0.66
CA GLU A 59 10.68 -1.36 0.54
C GLU A 59 10.99 0.10 0.18
N VAL A 60 11.87 0.30 -0.81
CA VAL A 60 12.20 1.63 -1.34
C VAL A 60 10.98 2.27 -2.00
N GLY A 61 10.23 1.51 -2.80
CA GLY A 61 9.01 1.99 -3.45
C GLY A 61 7.97 2.49 -2.46
N LEU A 62 7.66 1.68 -1.45
CA LEU A 62 6.68 2.00 -0.40
C LEU A 62 7.14 3.23 0.40
N SER A 63 8.39 3.25 0.85
CA SER A 63 8.96 4.37 1.62
C SER A 63 8.85 5.70 0.85
N ARG A 64 9.19 5.68 -0.45
CA ARG A 64 9.11 6.86 -1.32
C ARG A 64 7.66 7.33 -1.53
N MET A 65 6.76 6.40 -1.81
CA MET A 65 5.34 6.70 -2.04
C MET A 65 4.68 7.29 -0.80
N VAL A 66 4.80 6.62 0.36
CA VAL A 66 4.20 7.09 1.61
C VAL A 66 4.79 8.44 2.03
N SER A 67 6.12 8.60 1.95
CA SER A 67 6.75 9.90 2.25
C SER A 67 6.30 11.00 1.28
N ALA A 68 6.02 10.69 0.01
CA ALA A 68 5.48 11.67 -0.93
C ALA A 68 4.05 12.09 -0.58
N VAL A 69 3.23 11.17 -0.05
CA VAL A 69 1.89 11.47 0.46
C VAL A 69 1.97 12.32 1.73
N PHE A 70 2.83 11.98 2.70
CA PHE A 70 2.99 12.73 3.96
C PHE A 70 3.39 14.19 3.78
N ARG A 71 4.11 14.51 2.70
CA ARG A 71 4.51 15.89 2.39
C ARG A 71 3.41 16.77 1.81
N ARG A 72 2.21 16.20 1.55
CA ARG A 72 1.02 16.98 1.20
C ARG A 72 0.49 17.60 2.49
N GLY A 73 0.28 18.91 2.53
CA GLY A 73 -0.22 19.64 3.72
C GLY A 73 -1.68 19.35 4.09
N GLU A 74 -2.16 18.14 3.81
CA GLU A 74 -3.54 17.68 4.05
C GLU A 74 -3.52 16.56 5.11
N SER A 75 -4.70 16.06 5.49
CA SER A 75 -4.79 14.91 6.38
C SER A 75 -4.25 13.65 5.68
N VAL A 76 -3.28 12.99 6.30
CA VAL A 76 -2.64 11.76 5.78
C VAL A 76 -2.92 10.52 6.63
N ALA A 77 -3.84 10.63 7.60
CA ALA A 77 -4.26 9.54 8.46
C ALA A 77 -4.77 8.32 7.67
N PHE A 78 -5.41 8.57 6.52
CA PHE A 78 -5.94 7.52 5.65
C PHE A 78 -4.89 6.46 5.30
N VAL A 79 -3.62 6.85 5.10
CA VAL A 79 -2.54 5.92 4.71
C VAL A 79 -2.40 4.76 5.67
N ALA A 80 -2.56 5.01 6.98
CA ALA A 80 -2.49 3.96 7.98
C ALA A 80 -3.62 2.94 7.81
N TYR A 81 -4.85 3.41 7.61
CA TYR A 81 -6.04 2.57 7.42
C TYR A 81 -6.00 1.83 6.08
N GLU A 82 -5.53 2.51 5.03
CA GLU A 82 -5.35 1.97 3.69
C GLU A 82 -4.42 0.75 3.67
N LEU A 83 -3.33 0.84 4.43
CA LEU A 83 -2.39 -0.27 4.62
C LEU A 83 -3.01 -1.43 5.42
N GLN A 84 -3.85 -1.14 6.43
CA GLN A 84 -4.55 -2.16 7.25
C GLN A 84 -5.53 -3.01 6.43
N GLU A 85 -6.05 -2.50 5.32
CA GLU A 85 -6.95 -3.23 4.43
C GLU A 85 -6.24 -4.14 3.43
N VAL A 86 -4.91 -4.05 3.31
CA VAL A 86 -4.15 -4.92 2.40
C VAL A 86 -4.07 -6.34 2.97
N PHE A 87 -4.42 -7.34 2.15
CA PHE A 87 -4.38 -8.75 2.51
C PHE A 87 -3.29 -9.50 1.75
N ASP A 88 -2.70 -10.50 2.39
CA ASP A 88 -1.79 -11.46 1.76
C ASP A 88 -2.57 -12.75 1.44
N PRO A 89 -2.61 -13.22 0.19
CA PRO A 89 -3.32 -14.44 -0.18
C PRO A 89 -2.78 -15.70 0.53
N ARG A 90 -1.56 -15.64 1.09
CA ARG A 90 -0.97 -16.72 1.89
C ARG A 90 -1.60 -16.86 3.27
N GLY A 91 -2.41 -15.89 3.70
CA GLY A 91 -3.15 -15.89 4.95
C GLY A 91 -2.61 -14.92 5.99
N ALA A 92 -3.38 -14.75 7.06
CA ALA A 92 -3.05 -13.87 8.18
C ALA A 92 -1.95 -14.46 9.06
N GLN A 93 -1.25 -13.59 9.79
CA GLN A 93 -0.23 -13.94 10.77
C GLN A 93 -0.61 -13.38 12.15
N HIS A 94 -0.19 -14.05 13.21
CA HIS A 94 -0.36 -13.57 14.57
C HIS A 94 0.94 -12.92 15.06
N VAL A 95 0.87 -11.68 15.52
CA VAL A 95 2.00 -10.93 16.08
C VAL A 95 1.56 -10.32 17.41
N ASP A 96 2.30 -10.58 18.48
CA ASP A 96 2.02 -10.06 19.83
C ASP A 96 0.57 -10.28 20.34
N GLY A 97 -0.08 -11.37 19.89
CA GLY A 97 -1.46 -11.71 20.28
C GLY A 97 -2.55 -11.07 19.42
N GLU A 98 -2.19 -10.29 18.40
CA GLU A 98 -3.11 -9.73 17.41
C GLU A 98 -2.93 -10.43 16.04
N GLU A 99 -4.02 -10.57 15.29
CA GLU A 99 -4.01 -11.14 13.94
C GLU A 99 -3.94 -10.03 12.88
N TYR A 100 -2.98 -10.17 11.95
CA TYR A 100 -2.74 -9.25 10.84
C TYR A 100 -2.89 -9.96 9.49
N LYS A 101 -3.72 -9.39 8.59
CA LYS A 101 -4.00 -9.95 7.25
C LYS A 101 -2.80 -9.94 6.31
N SER A 102 -1.80 -9.10 6.57
CA SER A 102 -0.56 -8.98 5.79
C SER A 102 0.50 -8.20 6.58
N LEU A 103 1.75 -8.22 6.12
CA LEU A 103 2.80 -7.35 6.64
C LEU A 103 2.45 -5.87 6.46
N LEU A 104 1.81 -5.52 5.34
CA LEU A 104 1.35 -4.16 5.09
C LEU A 104 0.29 -3.74 6.11
N ALA A 105 -0.60 -4.65 6.50
CA ALA A 105 -1.57 -4.37 7.55
C ALA A 105 -0.90 -4.11 8.90
N PHE A 106 0.15 -4.87 9.23
CA PHE A 106 0.94 -4.64 10.43
C PHE A 106 1.71 -3.31 10.39
N ILE A 107 2.26 -2.92 9.24
CA ILE A 107 2.87 -1.60 9.02
C ILE A 107 1.81 -0.50 9.23
N GLY A 108 0.61 -0.68 8.64
CA GLY A 108 -0.51 0.25 8.78
C GLY A 108 -0.93 0.44 10.24
N LYS A 109 -0.99 -0.64 11.02
CA LYS A 109 -1.29 -0.57 12.46
C LYS A 109 -0.19 0.14 13.25
N THR A 110 1.07 -0.13 12.93
CA THR A 110 2.22 0.53 13.55
C THR A 110 2.22 2.02 13.26
N LEU A 111 1.87 2.42 12.03
CA LEU A 111 1.75 3.82 11.63
C LEU A 111 0.59 4.52 12.36
N GLU A 112 -0.57 3.87 12.47
CA GLU A 112 -1.70 4.38 13.26
C GLU A 112 -1.29 4.65 14.70
N ARG A 113 -0.62 3.68 15.35
CA ARG A 113 -0.09 3.84 16.71
C ARG A 113 0.86 5.02 16.81
N HIS A 114 1.80 5.16 15.87
CA HIS A 114 2.70 6.32 15.84
C HIS A 114 1.94 7.64 15.74
N MET A 115 0.92 7.72 14.87
CA MET A 115 0.10 8.92 14.71
C MET A 115 -0.70 9.27 15.99
N LEU A 116 -1.19 8.26 16.71
CA LEU A 116 -1.80 8.44 18.05
C LEU A 116 -0.77 8.96 19.05
N ASP A 117 0.41 8.33 19.12
CA ASP A 117 1.48 8.67 20.07
C ASP A 117 1.98 10.12 19.92
N ILE A 118 2.04 10.63 18.68
CA ILE A 118 2.44 12.02 18.41
C ILE A 118 1.29 13.03 18.55
N GLY A 119 0.05 12.56 18.73
CA GLY A 119 -1.16 13.39 18.82
C GLY A 119 -1.63 13.94 17.47
N TYR A 120 -1.28 13.27 16.36
CA TYR A 120 -1.70 13.65 15.02
C TYR A 120 -3.16 13.25 14.74
N ILE A 121 -3.56 12.06 15.21
CA ILE A 121 -4.94 11.60 15.21
C ILE A 121 -5.42 11.42 16.66
N GLU A 122 -6.73 11.58 16.86
CA GLU A 122 -7.38 11.26 18.12
C GLU A 122 -7.75 9.78 18.15
N ALA A 123 -7.81 9.18 19.34
CA ALA A 123 -8.33 7.84 19.50
C ALA A 123 -9.85 7.87 19.26
N GLU A 124 -10.29 7.59 18.03
CA GLU A 124 -11.71 7.39 17.75
C GLU A 124 -12.17 6.05 18.35
N PRO A 125 -13.38 5.98 18.94
CA PRO A 125 -14.02 4.73 19.31
C PRO A 125 -14.49 4.01 18.03
N GLU A 126 -13.67 3.07 17.54
CA GLU A 126 -13.86 2.30 16.29
C GLU A 126 -13.87 3.17 15.00
N PRO A 127 -13.08 2.85 13.97
CA PRO A 127 -13.16 3.56 12.71
C PRO A 127 -14.52 3.28 12.07
N GLU A 128 -15.47 4.23 12.18
CA GLU A 128 -16.55 4.31 11.21
C GLU A 128 -15.89 4.39 9.83
N LYS A 129 -15.99 3.29 9.07
CA LYS A 129 -15.30 3.04 7.79
C LYS A 129 -14.99 4.36 7.07
N PHE A 130 -13.72 4.76 7.09
CA PHE A 130 -13.24 6.04 6.55
C PHE A 130 -13.72 6.31 5.10
N TRP A 131 -13.97 5.23 4.33
CA TRP A 131 -14.58 5.20 3.00
C TRP A 131 -16.03 5.69 2.88
N LEU A 132 -16.78 5.75 3.99
CA LEU A 132 -18.13 6.30 4.03
C LEU A 132 -18.12 7.83 4.12
N ARG A 133 -16.97 8.42 4.45
CA ARG A 133 -16.80 9.87 4.50
C ARG A 133 -16.27 10.33 3.14
N GLU A 134 -17.01 11.19 2.45
CA GLU A 134 -16.47 11.80 1.24
C GLU A 134 -15.24 12.65 1.60
N PRO A 135 -14.07 12.43 0.96
CA PRO A 135 -12.90 13.27 1.22
C PRO A 135 -13.19 14.70 0.74
N PRO A 136 -12.81 15.75 1.50
CA PRO A 136 -12.94 17.13 1.04
C PRO A 136 -12.11 17.32 -0.23
N GLY A 137 -12.79 17.51 -1.37
CA GLY A 137 -12.13 17.62 -2.66
C GLY A 137 -11.72 16.29 -3.27
N LYS A 138 -12.63 15.29 -3.29
CA LYS A 138 -12.50 14.07 -4.11
C LYS A 138 -11.88 14.45 -5.46
N PRO A 139 -10.62 14.05 -5.77
CA PRO A 139 -10.11 14.21 -7.11
C PRO A 139 -11.10 13.48 -8.03
N PRO A 140 -11.48 14.05 -9.18
CA PRO A 140 -12.46 13.41 -10.06
C PRO A 140 -12.02 11.97 -10.23
N THR A 141 -12.91 11.03 -9.92
CA THR A 141 -12.66 9.61 -10.20
C THR A 141 -12.21 9.57 -11.65
N PRO A 142 -10.99 9.12 -11.99
CA PRO A 142 -10.62 9.00 -13.38
C PRO A 142 -11.64 8.05 -14.00
N THR A 143 -12.48 8.58 -14.89
CA THR A 143 -13.39 7.75 -15.68
C THR A 143 -12.50 7.01 -16.66
N VAL A 144 -11.99 5.86 -16.23
CA VAL A 144 -11.34 4.94 -17.14
C VAL A 144 -12.46 4.32 -17.97
N GLU A 145 -12.65 4.81 -19.20
CA GLU A 145 -13.44 4.11 -20.19
C GLU A 145 -12.67 2.86 -20.61
N ILE A 146 -12.92 1.76 -19.90
CA ILE A 146 -12.42 0.44 -20.30
C ILE A 146 -13.16 0.06 -21.59
N THR A 147 -12.52 0.27 -22.73
CA THR A 147 -13.02 -0.24 -24.01
C THR A 147 -12.37 -1.58 -24.28
N LYS A 148 -13.18 -2.65 -24.20
CA LYS A 148 -12.77 -4.00 -24.59
C LYS A 148 -12.47 -3.98 -26.08
N THR A 149 -11.21 -4.14 -26.48
CA THR A 149 -10.87 -4.34 -27.89
C THR A 149 -10.79 -5.85 -28.13
N PRO A 150 -11.67 -6.44 -28.96
CA PRO A 150 -11.57 -7.87 -29.26
C PRO A 150 -10.30 -8.15 -30.06
N TYR A 151 -9.56 -9.22 -29.70
CA TYR A 151 -8.46 -9.74 -30.51
C TYR A 151 -8.93 -10.00 -31.95
N ASP A 152 -8.04 -9.75 -32.93
CA ASP A 152 -8.36 -10.01 -34.33
C ASP A 152 -8.58 -11.50 -34.61
N LYS A 153 -9.25 -11.78 -35.73
CA LYS A 153 -9.64 -13.14 -36.11
C LYS A 153 -8.44 -14.08 -36.27
N ALA A 154 -7.32 -13.56 -36.76
CA ALA A 154 -6.10 -14.35 -36.96
C ALA A 154 -5.50 -14.81 -35.61
N THR A 155 -5.54 -13.94 -34.61
CA THR A 155 -5.09 -14.22 -33.25
C THR A 155 -6.00 -15.24 -32.57
N LEU A 156 -7.32 -15.10 -32.72
CA LEU A 156 -8.30 -16.06 -32.20
C LEU A 156 -8.15 -17.46 -32.84
N ASP A 157 -7.88 -17.52 -34.14
CA ASP A 157 -7.71 -18.78 -34.86
C ASP A 157 -6.37 -19.46 -34.47
N ALA A 158 -5.32 -18.69 -34.21
CA ALA A 158 -4.04 -19.20 -33.71
C ALA A 158 -4.14 -19.78 -32.28
N ILE A 159 -4.94 -19.15 -31.40
CA ILE A 159 -5.20 -19.64 -30.05
C ILE A 159 -5.95 -20.99 -30.12
N LYS A 160 -7.01 -21.08 -30.93
CA LYS A 160 -7.79 -22.33 -31.11
C LYS A 160 -6.96 -23.46 -31.71
N ALA A 161 -6.05 -23.16 -32.64
CA ALA A 161 -5.16 -24.16 -33.22
C ALA A 161 -4.16 -24.73 -32.20
N LYS A 162 -3.65 -23.89 -31.29
CA LYS A 162 -2.75 -24.31 -30.20
C LYS A 162 -3.47 -25.11 -29.10
N GLU A 163 -4.74 -24.84 -28.85
CA GLU A 163 -5.56 -25.64 -27.94
C GLU A 163 -5.82 -27.06 -28.48
N ALA A 164 -6.07 -27.18 -29.79
CA ALA A 164 -6.28 -28.48 -30.44
C ALA A 164 -5.03 -29.37 -30.43
N SER A 165 -3.82 -28.79 -30.32
CA SER A 165 -2.57 -29.53 -30.18
C SER A 165 -2.24 -29.95 -28.74
N GLY A 166 -3.08 -29.60 -27.75
CA GLY A 166 -2.90 -30.00 -26.37
C GLY A 166 -1.82 -29.23 -25.60
N ASP A 167 -1.42 -28.06 -26.10
CA ASP A 167 -0.41 -27.21 -25.46
C ASP A 167 -1.01 -26.53 -24.20
N TYR A 168 -0.44 -26.82 -23.03
CA TYR A 168 -1.00 -26.42 -21.73
C TYR A 168 -0.96 -24.90 -21.50
N LEU A 169 -0.07 -24.17 -22.20
CA LEU A 169 0.05 -22.71 -22.11
C LEU A 169 -1.12 -21.96 -22.77
N ALA A 170 -1.88 -22.60 -23.67
CA ALA A 170 -3.05 -21.98 -24.30
C ALA A 170 -4.27 -21.89 -23.35
N ARG A 171 -4.35 -22.76 -22.33
CA ARG A 171 -5.47 -22.73 -21.36
C ARG A 171 -5.42 -21.55 -20.40
N GLN A 172 -4.23 -21.08 -20.02
CA GLN A 172 -4.08 -19.89 -19.17
C GLN A 172 -4.50 -18.61 -19.90
N HIS A 173 -4.29 -18.53 -21.22
CA HIS A 173 -4.73 -17.38 -22.02
C HIS A 173 -6.26 -17.25 -22.17
N LYS A 174 -7.04 -18.25 -21.73
CA LYS A 174 -8.51 -18.17 -21.74
C LYS A 174 -9.07 -17.31 -20.60
N GLU A 175 -8.31 -17.15 -19.51
CA GLU A 175 -8.68 -16.26 -18.41
C GLU A 175 -8.22 -14.82 -18.63
N ASP A 176 -7.25 -14.60 -19.53
CA ASP A 176 -6.71 -13.28 -19.93
C ASP A 176 -7.20 -12.82 -21.33
N ILE A 177 -8.46 -13.10 -21.70
CA ILE A 177 -9.01 -12.79 -23.04
C ILE A 177 -9.27 -11.29 -23.28
N GLU A 178 -8.92 -10.39 -22.36
CA GLU A 178 -9.15 -8.95 -22.54
C GLU A 178 -7.83 -8.18 -22.43
N ASP A 179 -7.35 -7.67 -23.57
CA ASP A 179 -6.30 -6.67 -23.59
C ASP A 179 -6.94 -5.31 -23.25
N PHE A 180 -6.49 -4.68 -22.17
CA PHE A 180 -7.06 -3.42 -21.66
C PHE A 180 -6.28 -2.23 -22.24
N ASP A 181 -6.86 -1.52 -23.22
CA ASP A 181 -6.30 -0.25 -23.71
C ASP A 181 -6.65 0.86 -22.72
N VAL A 182 -5.65 1.33 -21.96
CA VAL A 182 -5.81 2.45 -21.01
C VAL A 182 -5.38 3.74 -21.70
N ARG A 183 -6.35 4.62 -21.99
CA ARG A 183 -6.10 5.97 -22.50
C ARG A 183 -6.31 7.00 -21.38
N PHE A 184 -5.36 7.93 -21.28
CA PHE A 184 -5.39 9.06 -20.33
C PHE A 184 -6.16 10.25 -20.88
#